data_AF-A0A9D5EXW3-F1
#
_entry.id   AF-A0A9D5EXW3-F1
#
_cell.length_a   1.000
_cell.length_b   1.000
_cell.length_c   1.000
_cell.angle_alpha   90.00
_cell.angle_beta   90.00
_cell.angle_gamma   90.00
#
_symmetry.space_group_name_H-M   'P 1'
#
loop_
_entity.id
_entity.type
_entity.pdbx_description
1 polymer ?
#
loop_
_entity_poly.entity_id
_entity_poly.type
_entity_poly.pdbx_seq_one_letter_code
_entity_poly.pdbx_strand_id
1 'polypeptide(L)'
;MGVESGGECAASVHDVWHPKSAVGETMQPVKAKDRREAATADEIRHMIELCRAGRLFEVQEWIAAGKPVNLPSRLAKRSNIRSPLETAIEFGFHSLVLVLLRGGATGSNGDLHGPLSLTLHMRRPDLMKLLVEHGLDPTSIDMSEVFDTWDPELMEYFIDRGADVETDNPLAYALCSRIQIALRVLKRYRERFPSFQEQANIALRHHCIEGNEKWIALMLWAGADPYATGVSRYNEEPDARGGGISALELAALYGHFEIFNSKKVKLDAKHPVMQDVAKWACNSKGIELLKRLLDRGLVINDREGGGSSTIQHVLRHLDWGIWRRDSFFESNGHDSQESRDRMQALRLLVERGGRWVPEDKRELNTVRKGLLKLKAEYTAELVLIMTRHRACEKKSLEELLRTSTMKTHIERYQTRITKLLAAWT
;
A
#
# COMPACT_ATOMS: atom_id res chain seq x y z
N MET A 1 -36.68 40.32 63.21
CA MET A 1 -38.11 40.58 62.97
C MET A 1 -38.52 39.71 61.81
N GLY A 2 -39.21 38.61 62.08
CA GLY A 2 -39.83 37.79 61.05
C GLY A 2 -41.28 38.22 60.85
N VAL A 3 -41.80 37.97 59.64
CA VAL A 3 -43.18 37.60 59.25
C VAL A 3 -43.01 37.02 57.81
N GLU A 4 -43.17 35.71 57.55
CA GLU A 4 -44.41 35.03 57.08
C GLU A 4 -45.18 35.80 55.98
N SER A 5 -45.85 35.22 54.97
CA SER A 5 -45.98 33.90 54.35
C SER A 5 -46.92 34.08 53.14
N GLY A 6 -46.96 33.11 52.22
CA GLY A 6 -47.90 33.00 51.10
C GLY A 6 -47.24 33.25 49.75
N GLY A 7 -47.33 32.41 48.72
CA GLY A 7 -48.20 31.27 48.43
C GLY A 7 -48.35 31.22 46.90
N GLU A 8 -48.45 30.01 46.35
CA GLU A 8 -48.83 29.66 44.96
C GLU A 8 -47.73 29.51 43.88
N CYS A 9 -47.36 28.24 43.69
CA CYS A 9 -47.49 27.45 42.46
C CYS A 9 -47.16 28.08 41.09
N ALA A 10 -46.07 27.62 40.46
CA ALA A 10 -46.13 26.82 39.22
C ALA A 10 -44.76 26.21 38.90
N ALA A 11 -44.79 25.03 38.30
CA ALA A 11 -43.72 24.04 38.22
C ALA A 11 -42.44 24.45 37.48
N SER A 12 -41.34 23.95 38.04
CA SER A 12 -40.02 23.65 37.47
C SER A 12 -40.12 22.79 36.19
N VAL A 13 -39.09 22.61 35.35
CA VAL A 13 -37.81 21.94 35.66
C VAL A 13 -36.80 22.19 34.52
N HIS A 14 -35.65 22.76 34.88
CA HIS A 14 -34.35 22.46 34.30
C HIS A 14 -33.92 21.06 34.76
N ASP A 15 -33.49 20.17 33.86
CA ASP A 15 -32.61 19.02 34.17
C ASP A 15 -32.00 18.54 32.84
N VAL A 16 -30.73 18.80 32.52
CA VAL A 16 -29.51 18.12 33.02
C VAL A 16 -29.66 16.60 32.96
N TRP A 17 -29.29 16.02 31.82
CA TRP A 17 -29.25 14.56 31.64
C TRP A 17 -27.86 14.04 32.03
N HIS A 18 -27.78 13.39 33.19
CA HIS A 18 -26.69 12.48 33.55
C HIS A 18 -27.05 11.05 33.12
N PRO A 19 -26.13 10.28 32.52
CA PRO A 19 -26.41 8.93 32.07
C PRO A 19 -26.36 7.96 33.25
N LYS A 20 -27.47 7.28 33.54
CA LYS A 20 -27.47 6.06 34.34
C LYS A 20 -27.65 4.86 33.42
N SER A 21 -26.62 4.01 33.46
CA SER A 21 -26.59 2.58 33.15
C SER A 21 -27.93 1.91 32.82
N ALA A 22 -28.12 1.55 31.55
CA ALA A 22 -28.91 0.39 31.15
C ALA A 22 -27.95 -0.56 30.43
N VAL A 23 -27.37 -1.46 31.21
CA VAL A 23 -26.65 -2.64 30.71
C VAL A 23 -27.71 -3.60 30.16
N GLY A 24 -27.59 -3.94 28.89
CA GLY A 24 -28.15 -5.18 28.33
C GLY A 24 -29.59 -5.13 27.85
N GLU A 25 -29.85 -4.43 26.75
CA GLU A 25 -30.83 -4.91 25.76
C GLU A 25 -30.08 -5.19 24.45
N THR A 26 -29.63 -6.44 24.32
CA THR A 26 -29.26 -7.01 23.04
C THR A 26 -30.50 -6.96 22.14
N MET A 27 -30.47 -6.11 21.11
CA MET A 27 -31.44 -6.14 20.02
C MET A 27 -31.42 -7.55 19.40
N GLN A 28 -32.49 -8.31 19.65
CA GLN A 28 -32.66 -9.63 19.08
C GLN A 28 -32.83 -9.51 17.55
N PRO A 29 -32.29 -10.46 16.76
CA PRO A 29 -32.52 -10.50 15.33
C PRO A 29 -34.02 -10.64 15.03
N VAL A 30 -34.50 -9.85 14.07
CA VAL A 30 -35.89 -9.86 13.59
C VAL A 30 -36.30 -11.29 13.25
N LYS A 31 -37.32 -11.81 13.94
CA LYS A 31 -37.80 -13.19 13.81
C LYS A 31 -38.19 -13.49 12.35
N ALA A 32 -37.87 -14.69 11.88
CA ALA A 32 -38.12 -15.19 10.52
C ALA A 32 -39.60 -15.21 10.05
N LYS A 33 -40.55 -14.81 10.90
CA LYS A 33 -42.00 -14.89 10.63
C LYS A 33 -42.57 -13.67 9.88
N ASP A 34 -41.82 -12.56 9.81
CA ASP A 34 -42.28 -11.28 9.22
C ASP A 34 -41.64 -10.94 7.86
N ARG A 35 -40.84 -11.85 7.27
CA ARG A 35 -40.08 -11.58 6.03
C ARG A 35 -40.92 -11.60 4.74
N ARG A 36 -42.24 -11.77 4.80
CA ARG A 36 -43.15 -11.78 3.62
C ARG A 36 -42.55 -12.54 2.42
N GLU A 37 -42.04 -13.73 2.68
CA GLU A 37 -41.38 -14.59 1.68
C GLU A 37 -42.44 -15.33 0.87
N ALA A 38 -42.25 -15.40 -0.44
CA ALA A 38 -43.09 -16.23 -1.30
C ALA A 38 -42.88 -17.71 -1.01
N ALA A 39 -43.91 -18.52 -1.25
CA ALA A 39 -43.81 -19.98 -1.16
C ALA A 39 -43.06 -20.56 -2.36
N THR A 40 -43.21 -19.94 -3.55
CA THR A 40 -42.60 -20.40 -4.81
C THR A 40 -42.05 -19.22 -5.64
N ALA A 41 -41.16 -19.52 -6.59
CA ALA A 41 -40.70 -18.50 -7.55
C ALA A 41 -41.80 -18.02 -8.49
N ASP A 42 -42.83 -18.83 -8.75
CA ASP A 42 -43.92 -18.46 -9.64
C ASP A 42 -44.82 -17.39 -9.00
N GLU A 43 -45.04 -17.48 -7.68
CA GLU A 43 -45.84 -16.52 -6.92
C GLU A 43 -45.24 -15.10 -6.94
N ILE A 44 -43.91 -15.01 -6.83
CA ILE A 44 -43.19 -13.73 -6.83
C ILE A 44 -42.85 -13.25 -8.25
N ARG A 45 -42.91 -14.11 -9.29
CA ARG A 45 -42.62 -13.73 -10.68
C ARG A 45 -43.51 -12.59 -11.15
N HIS A 46 -44.79 -12.63 -10.81
CA HIS A 46 -45.72 -11.56 -11.17
C HIS A 46 -45.31 -10.22 -10.54
N MET A 47 -44.87 -10.22 -9.28
CA MET A 47 -44.34 -9.03 -8.61
C MET A 47 -43.07 -8.50 -9.30
N ILE A 48 -42.17 -9.38 -9.73
CA ILE A 48 -40.97 -9.01 -10.48
C ILE A 48 -41.34 -8.37 -11.82
N GLU A 49 -42.35 -8.89 -12.52
CA GLU A 49 -42.85 -8.31 -13.77
C GLU A 49 -43.47 -6.92 -13.56
N LEU A 50 -44.25 -6.73 -12.49
CA LEU A 50 -44.78 -5.41 -12.11
C LEU A 50 -43.65 -4.41 -11.82
N CYS A 51 -42.59 -4.85 -11.11
CA CYS A 51 -41.41 -4.04 -10.84
C CYS A 51 -40.65 -3.70 -12.13
N ARG A 52 -40.48 -4.67 -13.04
CA ARG A 52 -39.85 -4.48 -14.36
C ARG A 52 -40.64 -3.50 -15.24
N ALA A 53 -41.96 -3.56 -15.18
CA ALA A 53 -42.85 -2.69 -15.95
C ALA A 53 -43.07 -1.30 -15.32
N GLY A 54 -42.53 -1.03 -14.14
CA GLY A 54 -42.66 0.28 -13.48
C GLY A 54 -44.05 0.55 -12.90
N ARG A 55 -44.87 -0.49 -12.64
CA ARG A 55 -46.27 -0.36 -12.23
C ARG A 55 -46.40 -0.04 -10.73
N LEU A 56 -46.08 1.19 -10.34
CA LEU A 56 -46.04 1.65 -8.94
C LEU A 56 -47.32 1.36 -8.15
N PHE A 57 -48.49 1.68 -8.70
CA PHE A 57 -49.77 1.54 -7.99
C PHE A 57 -50.13 0.07 -7.76
N GLU A 58 -49.92 -0.81 -8.74
CA GLU A 58 -50.14 -2.26 -8.56
C GLU A 58 -49.19 -2.86 -7.54
N VAL A 59 -47.94 -2.40 -7.49
CA VAL A 59 -46.98 -2.82 -6.46
C VAL A 59 -47.45 -2.36 -5.07
N GLN A 60 -47.97 -1.14 -4.93
CA GLN A 60 -48.54 -0.66 -3.66
C GLN A 60 -49.76 -1.49 -3.23
N GLU A 61 -50.68 -1.77 -4.14
CA GLU A 61 -51.85 -2.62 -3.87
C GLU A 61 -51.43 -4.05 -3.48
N TRP A 62 -50.42 -4.61 -4.15
CA TRP A 62 -49.86 -5.92 -3.82
C TRP A 62 -49.33 -5.96 -2.38
N ILE A 63 -48.56 -4.95 -1.98
CA ILE A 63 -47.99 -4.85 -0.62
C ILE A 63 -49.09 -4.60 0.42
N ALA A 64 -50.08 -3.77 0.10
CA ALA A 64 -51.23 -3.47 0.97
C ALA A 64 -52.10 -4.71 1.21
N ALA A 65 -52.22 -5.59 0.22
CA ALA A 65 -52.89 -6.88 0.34
C ALA A 65 -52.12 -7.92 1.18
N GLY A 66 -50.93 -7.57 1.71
CA GLY A 66 -50.12 -8.46 2.54
C GLY A 66 -49.44 -9.59 1.76
N LYS A 67 -49.40 -9.50 0.43
CA LYS A 67 -48.76 -10.49 -0.45
C LYS A 67 -47.24 -10.50 -0.28
N PRO A 68 -46.56 -11.59 -0.67
CA PRO A 68 -45.12 -11.70 -0.50
C PRO A 68 -44.35 -10.69 -1.36
N VAL A 69 -43.24 -10.20 -0.82
CA VAL A 69 -42.33 -9.24 -1.47
C VAL A 69 -40.90 -9.78 -1.62
N ASN A 70 -40.59 -10.90 -0.96
CA ASN A 70 -39.27 -11.51 -0.95
C ASN A 70 -39.27 -12.87 -1.65
N LEU A 71 -38.12 -13.22 -2.23
CA LEU A 71 -37.92 -14.54 -2.81
C LEU A 71 -37.99 -15.63 -1.73
N PRO A 72 -38.38 -16.87 -2.08
CA PRO A 72 -38.35 -17.97 -1.13
C PRO A 72 -36.91 -18.25 -0.67
N SER A 73 -36.69 -18.37 0.65
CA SER A 73 -35.37 -18.66 1.24
C SER A 73 -34.62 -19.84 0.60
N ARG A 74 -35.32 -20.86 0.07
CA ARG A 74 -34.73 -22.04 -0.57
C ARG A 74 -34.24 -21.79 -2.01
N LEU A 75 -34.79 -20.81 -2.70
CA LEU A 75 -34.44 -20.47 -4.09
C LEU A 75 -33.34 -19.40 -4.18
N ALA A 76 -33.25 -18.53 -3.17
CA ALA A 76 -32.21 -17.52 -3.00
C ALA A 76 -30.78 -18.05 -3.23
N LYS A 77 -30.48 -19.26 -2.74
CA LYS A 77 -29.13 -19.83 -2.80
C LYS A 77 -28.78 -20.55 -4.12
N ARG A 78 -29.73 -20.73 -5.04
CA ARG A 78 -29.57 -21.63 -6.20
C ARG A 78 -30.00 -21.06 -7.55
N SER A 79 -30.48 -19.82 -7.61
CA SER A 79 -31.04 -19.26 -8.85
C SER A 79 -30.50 -17.86 -9.14
N ASN A 80 -30.20 -17.57 -10.41
CA ASN A 80 -29.85 -16.22 -10.90
C ASN A 80 -31.09 -15.28 -10.99
N ILE A 81 -32.13 -15.55 -10.20
CA ILE A 81 -33.37 -14.76 -10.21
C ILE A 81 -33.14 -13.53 -9.34
N ARG A 82 -33.27 -12.34 -9.92
CA ARG A 82 -33.21 -11.08 -9.18
C ARG A 82 -34.48 -10.90 -8.34
N SER A 83 -34.31 -10.35 -7.14
CA SER A 83 -35.42 -9.97 -6.27
C SER A 83 -36.26 -8.84 -6.89
N PRO A 84 -37.51 -8.63 -6.42
CA PRO A 84 -38.28 -7.46 -6.81
C PRO A 84 -37.53 -6.14 -6.54
N LEU A 85 -36.80 -6.06 -5.43
CA LEU A 85 -35.99 -4.90 -5.05
C LEU A 85 -34.83 -4.66 -6.03
N GLU A 86 -34.04 -5.68 -6.32
CA GLU A 86 -32.94 -5.58 -7.31
C GLU A 86 -33.45 -5.27 -8.71
N THR A 87 -34.62 -5.79 -9.08
CA THR A 87 -35.26 -5.47 -10.37
C THR A 87 -35.65 -3.99 -10.40
N ALA A 88 -36.28 -3.46 -9.35
CA ALA A 88 -36.64 -2.04 -9.29
C ALA A 88 -35.40 -1.12 -9.33
N ILE A 89 -34.29 -1.53 -8.69
CA ILE A 89 -33.01 -0.82 -8.73
C ILE A 89 -32.43 -0.85 -10.15
N GLU A 90 -32.34 -2.02 -10.80
CA GLU A 90 -31.81 -2.19 -12.15
C GLU A 90 -32.50 -1.30 -13.18
N PHE A 91 -33.83 -1.20 -13.09
CA PHE A 91 -34.63 -0.35 -13.98
C PHE A 91 -34.67 1.12 -13.52
N GLY A 92 -34.04 1.46 -12.40
CA GLY A 92 -33.86 2.82 -11.92
C GLY A 92 -35.09 3.47 -11.26
N PHE A 93 -36.10 2.68 -10.91
CA PHE A 93 -37.39 3.17 -10.39
C PHE A 93 -37.33 3.55 -8.90
N HIS A 94 -36.85 4.76 -8.59
CA HIS A 94 -36.69 5.26 -7.21
C HIS A 94 -37.94 5.06 -6.32
N SER A 95 -39.12 5.50 -6.80
CA SER A 95 -40.36 5.38 -6.02
C SER A 95 -40.76 3.93 -5.75
N LEU A 96 -40.47 3.02 -6.67
CA LEU A 96 -40.71 1.59 -6.48
C LEU A 96 -39.76 1.01 -5.43
N VAL A 97 -38.48 1.38 -5.47
CA VAL A 97 -37.49 0.98 -4.47
C VAL A 97 -37.95 1.40 -3.06
N LEU A 98 -38.39 2.65 -2.90
CA LEU A 98 -38.93 3.17 -1.63
C LEU A 98 -40.14 2.36 -1.13
N VAL A 99 -41.10 2.09 -2.01
CA VAL A 99 -42.30 1.32 -1.67
C VAL A 99 -41.94 -0.12 -1.28
N LEU A 100 -41.03 -0.75 -2.01
CA LEU A 100 -40.56 -2.11 -1.73
C LEU A 100 -39.84 -2.19 -0.37
N LEU A 101 -38.94 -1.25 -0.08
CA LEU A 101 -38.23 -1.20 1.20
C LEU A 101 -39.17 -0.97 2.38
N ARG A 102 -40.16 -0.08 2.24
CA ARG A 102 -41.25 0.08 3.24
C ARG A 102 -42.07 -1.19 3.42
N GLY A 103 -42.20 -2.00 2.37
CA GLY A 103 -42.84 -3.32 2.40
C GLY A 103 -42.00 -4.43 3.02
N GLY A 104 -40.75 -4.15 3.43
CA GLY A 104 -39.82 -5.15 3.98
C GLY A 104 -39.09 -5.98 2.92
N ALA A 105 -38.96 -5.46 1.69
CA ALA A 105 -38.25 -6.14 0.63
C ALA A 105 -36.74 -6.22 0.91
N THR A 106 -36.13 -7.36 0.60
CA THR A 106 -34.69 -7.63 0.67
C THR A 106 -34.19 -8.10 -0.70
N GLY A 107 -32.87 -8.22 -0.82
CA GLY A 107 -32.19 -8.74 -2.00
C GLY A 107 -32.37 -10.23 -2.22
N SER A 108 -31.76 -10.74 -3.29
CA SER A 108 -31.92 -12.14 -3.67
C SER A 108 -31.42 -13.13 -2.62
N ASN A 109 -30.39 -12.76 -1.86
CA ASN A 109 -29.83 -13.58 -0.79
C ASN A 109 -30.58 -13.45 0.55
N GLY A 110 -31.63 -12.63 0.61
CA GLY A 110 -32.37 -12.33 1.83
C GLY A 110 -31.72 -11.25 2.71
N ASP A 111 -30.73 -10.54 2.18
CA ASP A 111 -30.04 -9.39 2.78
C ASP A 111 -30.05 -8.18 1.81
N LEU A 112 -29.48 -7.05 2.22
CA LEU A 112 -29.38 -5.85 1.38
C LEU A 112 -28.03 -5.72 0.65
N HIS A 113 -27.15 -6.71 0.71
CA HIS A 113 -25.83 -6.64 0.05
C HIS A 113 -25.94 -6.71 -1.48
N GLY A 114 -26.79 -7.60 -2.01
CA GLY A 114 -27.08 -7.66 -3.46
C GLY A 114 -27.63 -6.33 -4.00
N PRO A 115 -28.70 -5.77 -3.40
CA PRO A 115 -29.21 -4.43 -3.71
C PRO A 115 -28.13 -3.35 -3.62
N LEU A 116 -27.31 -3.34 -2.57
CA LEU A 116 -26.23 -2.37 -2.39
C LEU A 116 -25.22 -2.44 -3.54
N SER A 117 -24.69 -3.63 -3.84
CA SER A 117 -23.73 -3.85 -4.92
C SER A 117 -24.28 -3.35 -6.28
N LEU A 118 -25.57 -3.59 -6.54
CA LEU A 118 -26.24 -3.09 -7.73
C LEU A 118 -26.33 -1.55 -7.74
N THR A 119 -26.68 -0.92 -6.61
CA THR A 119 -26.70 0.56 -6.51
C THR A 119 -25.32 1.18 -6.69
N LEU A 120 -24.26 0.52 -6.21
CA LEU A 120 -22.85 0.94 -6.36
C LEU A 120 -22.44 0.88 -7.83
N HIS A 121 -22.73 -0.24 -8.50
CA HIS A 121 -22.48 -0.39 -9.93
C HIS A 121 -23.23 0.67 -10.77
N MET A 122 -24.47 0.97 -10.41
CA MET A 122 -25.30 1.97 -11.09
C MET A 122 -24.96 3.42 -10.71
N ARG A 123 -24.08 3.64 -9.72
CA ARG A 123 -23.71 4.96 -9.19
C ARG A 123 -24.92 5.80 -8.76
N ARG A 124 -25.83 5.18 -8.00
CA ARG A 124 -27.07 5.80 -7.50
C ARG A 124 -26.99 6.08 -5.99
N PRO A 125 -26.32 7.17 -5.56
CA PRO A 125 -26.14 7.49 -4.14
C PRO A 125 -27.47 7.75 -3.41
N ASP A 126 -28.50 8.21 -4.14
CA ASP A 126 -29.86 8.36 -3.63
C ASP A 126 -30.46 7.03 -3.16
N LEU A 127 -30.25 5.96 -3.93
CA LEU A 127 -30.74 4.63 -3.58
C LEU A 127 -29.92 4.01 -2.44
N MET A 128 -28.62 4.28 -2.37
CA MET A 128 -27.77 3.81 -1.26
C MET A 128 -28.20 4.41 0.07
N LYS A 129 -28.43 5.73 0.12
CA LYS A 129 -28.93 6.41 1.33
C LYS A 129 -30.25 5.79 1.77
N LEU A 130 -31.13 5.51 0.81
CA LEU A 130 -32.41 4.88 1.06
C LEU A 130 -32.28 3.43 1.60
N LEU A 131 -31.33 2.63 1.12
CA LEU A 131 -31.06 1.29 1.66
C LEU A 131 -30.61 1.36 3.13
N VAL A 132 -29.76 2.33 3.47
CA VAL A 132 -29.30 2.56 4.86
C VAL A 132 -30.44 2.99 5.78
N GLU A 133 -31.30 3.92 5.31
CA GLU A 133 -32.50 4.34 6.05
C GLU A 133 -33.47 3.19 6.34
N HIS A 134 -33.41 2.12 5.53
CA HIS A 134 -34.27 0.95 5.62
C HIS A 134 -33.58 -0.32 6.14
N GLY A 135 -32.48 -0.17 6.89
CA GLY A 135 -31.90 -1.24 7.71
C GLY A 135 -30.66 -1.93 7.14
N LEU A 136 -30.03 -1.37 6.09
CA LEU A 136 -28.68 -1.77 5.71
C LEU A 136 -27.70 -1.30 6.80
N ASP A 137 -26.96 -2.26 7.37
CA ASP A 137 -25.93 -1.99 8.36
C ASP A 137 -24.71 -1.33 7.70
N PRO A 138 -24.41 -0.05 8.00
CA PRO A 138 -23.30 0.68 7.39
C PRO A 138 -21.93 0.07 7.73
N THR A 139 -21.80 -0.67 8.83
CA THR A 139 -20.53 -1.26 9.26
C THR A 139 -20.09 -2.44 8.38
N SER A 140 -21.05 -3.08 7.70
CA SER A 140 -20.82 -4.24 6.84
C SER A 140 -20.48 -3.89 5.38
N ILE A 141 -20.34 -2.60 5.08
CA ILE A 141 -20.12 -2.10 3.73
C ILE A 141 -18.63 -2.15 3.42
N ASP A 142 -18.28 -2.72 2.27
CA ASP A 142 -16.92 -2.59 1.74
C ASP A 142 -16.69 -1.15 1.27
N MET A 143 -15.92 -0.40 2.07
CA MET A 143 -15.58 0.98 1.76
C MET A 143 -14.75 1.13 0.49
N SER A 144 -14.09 0.07 0.00
CA SER A 144 -13.38 0.09 -1.28
C SER A 144 -14.33 0.33 -2.45
N GLU A 145 -15.49 -0.35 -2.46
CA GLU A 145 -16.54 -0.15 -3.47
C GLU A 145 -17.15 1.27 -3.38
N VAL A 146 -17.31 1.78 -2.16
CA VAL A 146 -17.76 3.16 -1.92
C VAL A 146 -16.76 4.15 -2.50
N PHE A 147 -15.45 3.95 -2.28
CA PHE A 147 -14.43 4.83 -2.84
C PHE A 147 -14.44 4.84 -4.38
N ASP A 148 -14.71 3.69 -5.03
CA ASP A 148 -14.82 3.57 -6.49
C ASP A 148 -15.98 4.34 -7.13
N THR A 149 -16.93 4.83 -6.33
CA THR A 149 -17.98 5.74 -6.80
C THR A 149 -17.46 7.14 -7.11
N TRP A 150 -16.32 7.53 -6.52
CA TRP A 150 -15.74 8.89 -6.59
C TRP A 150 -16.68 9.98 -6.06
N ASP A 151 -17.65 9.64 -5.22
CA ASP A 151 -18.58 10.60 -4.61
C ASP A 151 -18.13 10.97 -3.17
N PRO A 152 -17.66 12.21 -2.94
CA PRO A 152 -17.20 12.64 -1.61
C PRO A 152 -18.32 12.66 -0.57
N GLU A 153 -19.54 13.02 -0.97
CA GLU A 153 -20.67 13.11 -0.03
C GLU A 153 -21.08 11.71 0.42
N LEU A 154 -21.02 10.73 -0.49
CA LEU A 154 -21.31 9.34 -0.17
C LEU A 154 -20.23 8.73 0.73
N MET A 155 -18.95 8.96 0.43
CA MET A 155 -17.84 8.51 1.29
C MET A 155 -18.00 9.06 2.72
N GLU A 156 -18.20 10.38 2.84
CA GLU A 156 -18.39 11.05 4.14
C GLU A 156 -19.65 10.52 4.86
N TYR A 157 -20.75 10.31 4.13
CA TYR A 157 -22.01 9.77 4.67
C TYR A 157 -21.84 8.41 5.35
N PHE A 158 -21.11 7.48 4.72
CA PHE A 158 -20.88 6.16 5.29
C PHE A 158 -19.89 6.17 6.46
N ILE A 159 -18.82 6.98 6.35
CA ILE A 159 -17.86 7.16 7.44
C ILE A 159 -18.53 7.76 8.69
N ASP A 160 -19.41 8.74 8.52
CA ASP A 160 -20.14 9.36 9.62
C ASP A 160 -21.15 8.40 10.27
N ARG A 161 -21.59 7.36 9.55
CA ARG A 161 -22.45 6.28 10.05
C ARG A 161 -21.71 5.06 10.60
N GLY A 162 -20.38 5.12 10.66
CA GLY A 162 -19.56 4.08 11.27
C GLY A 162 -19.19 2.94 10.32
N ALA A 163 -19.19 3.16 9.00
CA ALA A 163 -18.58 2.22 8.08
C ALA A 163 -17.12 1.93 8.46
N ASP A 164 -16.72 0.67 8.32
CA ASP A 164 -15.36 0.26 8.64
C ASP A 164 -14.38 0.80 7.58
N VAL A 165 -13.42 1.59 8.04
CA VAL A 165 -12.36 2.17 7.21
C VAL A 165 -10.96 1.73 7.64
N GLU A 166 -10.87 0.85 8.64
CA GLU A 166 -9.61 0.37 9.22
C GLU A 166 -9.26 -1.03 8.70
N THR A 167 -10.24 -1.94 8.62
CA THR A 167 -10.02 -3.31 8.14
C THR A 167 -9.78 -3.34 6.63
N ASP A 168 -8.84 -4.17 6.15
CA ASP A 168 -8.47 -4.36 4.73
C ASP A 168 -7.97 -3.11 3.97
N ASN A 169 -7.70 -2.03 4.69
CA ASN A 169 -7.09 -0.80 4.17
C ASN A 169 -7.82 -0.16 2.95
N PRO A 170 -9.15 0.13 3.02
CA PRO A 170 -9.92 0.65 1.90
C PRO A 170 -9.46 2.04 1.45
N LEU A 171 -8.94 2.87 2.36
CA LEU A 171 -8.36 4.16 2.00
C LEU A 171 -7.03 3.98 1.26
N ALA A 172 -6.20 2.99 1.65
CA ALA A 172 -4.98 2.67 0.91
C ALA A 172 -5.31 2.19 -0.50
N TYR A 173 -6.32 1.34 -0.67
CA TYR A 173 -6.84 0.96 -1.99
C TYR A 173 -7.17 2.21 -2.82
N ALA A 174 -7.99 3.11 -2.29
CA ALA A 174 -8.42 4.32 -3.01
C ALA A 174 -7.25 5.21 -3.42
N LEU A 175 -6.25 5.38 -2.55
CA LEU A 175 -5.05 6.19 -2.81
C LEU A 175 -4.11 5.51 -3.83
N CYS A 176 -3.96 4.18 -3.77
CA CYS A 176 -3.22 3.40 -4.77
C CYS A 176 -3.92 3.45 -6.14
N SER A 177 -5.25 3.34 -6.16
CA SER A 177 -6.11 3.45 -7.35
C SER A 177 -6.26 4.89 -7.87
N ARG A 178 -5.59 5.85 -7.25
CA ARG A 178 -5.51 7.26 -7.66
C ARG A 178 -6.85 8.00 -7.61
N ILE A 179 -7.71 7.63 -6.67
CA ILE A 179 -8.99 8.30 -6.40
C ILE A 179 -8.68 9.59 -5.65
N GLN A 180 -8.52 10.70 -6.37
CA GLN A 180 -8.06 11.98 -5.81
C GLN A 180 -8.94 12.48 -4.65
N ILE A 181 -10.23 12.16 -4.68
CA ILE A 181 -11.20 12.57 -3.66
C ILE A 181 -10.90 11.93 -2.29
N ALA A 182 -10.26 10.75 -2.27
CA ALA A 182 -9.82 10.10 -1.04
C ALA A 182 -8.80 10.93 -0.24
N LEU A 183 -8.06 11.86 -0.89
CA LEU A 183 -7.17 12.79 -0.19
C LEU A 183 -7.93 13.73 0.75
N ARG A 184 -9.14 14.15 0.36
CA ARG A 184 -10.00 14.98 1.20
C ARG A 184 -10.45 14.18 2.43
N VAL A 185 -10.88 12.94 2.22
CA VAL A 185 -11.28 12.01 3.30
C VAL A 185 -10.13 11.79 4.27
N LEU A 186 -8.94 11.45 3.75
CA LEU A 186 -7.72 11.31 4.54
C LEU A 186 -7.49 12.53 5.43
N LYS A 187 -7.48 13.74 4.86
CA LYS A 187 -7.22 14.97 5.64
C LYS A 187 -8.26 15.28 6.69
N ARG A 188 -9.54 15.02 6.39
CA ARG A 188 -10.65 15.34 7.30
C ARG A 188 -10.72 14.38 8.48
N TYR A 189 -10.48 13.09 8.27
CA TYR A 189 -10.70 12.07 9.30
C TYR A 189 -9.41 11.43 9.86
N ARG A 190 -8.23 11.94 9.48
CA ARG A 190 -6.94 11.44 9.98
C ARG A 190 -6.84 11.36 11.52
N GLU A 191 -7.41 12.33 12.22
CA GLU A 191 -7.38 12.35 13.70
C GLU A 191 -8.37 11.37 14.32
N ARG A 192 -9.44 11.01 13.58
CA ARG A 192 -10.46 10.06 14.03
C ARG A 192 -10.01 8.61 13.84
N PHE A 193 -9.25 8.34 12.78
CA PHE A 193 -8.85 6.98 12.37
C PHE A 193 -7.33 6.86 12.31
N PRO A 194 -6.69 6.30 13.35
CA PRO A 194 -5.24 6.15 13.38
C PRO A 194 -4.66 5.34 12.21
N SER A 195 -5.40 4.34 11.67
CA SER A 195 -4.92 3.55 10.53
C SER A 195 -4.69 4.39 9.28
N PHE A 196 -5.31 5.56 9.15
CA PHE A 196 -5.19 6.42 7.96
C PHE A 196 -3.75 6.86 7.71
N GLN A 197 -2.95 7.00 8.77
CA GLN A 197 -1.53 7.29 8.61
C GLN A 197 -0.81 6.13 7.92
N GLU A 198 -1.05 4.89 8.35
CA GLU A 198 -0.41 3.73 7.75
C GLU A 198 -0.95 3.45 6.35
N GLN A 199 -2.25 3.61 6.12
CA GLN A 199 -2.84 3.51 4.78
C GLN A 199 -2.25 4.54 3.80
N ALA A 200 -1.95 5.75 4.27
CA ALA A 200 -1.21 6.74 3.47
C ALA A 200 0.25 6.34 3.23
N ASN A 201 0.91 5.70 4.21
CA ASN A 201 2.28 5.18 4.04
C ASN A 201 2.34 4.03 3.02
N ILE A 202 1.36 3.10 3.06
CA ILE A 202 1.20 2.03 2.06
C ILE A 202 1.09 2.64 0.66
N ALA A 203 0.21 3.63 0.49
CA ALA A 203 0.04 4.31 -0.79
C ALA A 203 1.32 5.04 -1.25
N LEU A 204 2.05 5.68 -0.34
CA LEU A 204 3.33 6.30 -0.66
C LEU A 204 4.35 5.25 -1.17
N ARG A 205 4.47 4.12 -0.47
CA ARG A 205 5.35 3.01 -0.88
C ARG A 205 4.95 2.44 -2.24
N HIS A 206 3.65 2.23 -2.48
CA HIS A 206 3.11 1.81 -3.77
C HIS A 206 3.54 2.76 -4.91
N HIS A 207 3.30 4.07 -4.73
CA HIS A 207 3.64 5.06 -5.74
C HIS A 207 5.17 5.23 -5.93
N CYS A 208 5.97 4.92 -4.92
CA CYS A 208 7.43 4.86 -5.03
C CYS A 208 7.93 3.65 -5.83
N ILE A 209 7.16 2.56 -5.92
CA ILE A 209 7.47 1.44 -6.82
C ILE A 209 7.10 1.81 -8.26
N GLU A 210 5.88 2.33 -8.45
CA GLU A 210 5.35 2.71 -9.76
C GLU A 210 6.10 3.92 -10.38
N GLY A 211 6.71 4.77 -9.56
CA GLY A 211 7.38 5.99 -10.01
C GLY A 211 6.42 7.14 -10.31
N ASN A 212 5.25 7.14 -9.68
CA ASN A 212 4.24 8.17 -9.93
C ASN A 212 4.55 9.44 -9.14
N GLU A 213 5.41 10.31 -9.69
CA GLU A 213 5.87 11.54 -9.03
C GLU A 213 4.74 12.42 -8.52
N LYS A 214 3.64 12.54 -9.27
CA LYS A 214 2.46 13.31 -8.87
C LYS A 214 1.87 12.75 -7.57
N TRP A 215 1.67 11.44 -7.50
CA TRP A 215 1.08 10.82 -6.33
C TRP A 215 2.05 10.69 -5.16
N ILE A 216 3.34 10.50 -5.40
CA ILE A 216 4.38 10.64 -4.38
C ILE A 216 4.30 12.03 -3.73
N ALA A 217 4.27 13.09 -4.53
CA ALA A 217 4.16 14.46 -4.04
C ALA A 217 2.85 14.69 -3.27
N LEU A 218 1.72 14.14 -3.74
CA LEU A 218 0.43 14.23 -3.05
C LEU A 218 0.42 13.47 -1.72
N MET A 219 1.00 12.27 -1.64
CA MET A 219 1.10 11.51 -0.38
C MET A 219 1.98 12.23 0.64
N LEU A 220 3.13 12.75 0.20
CA LEU A 220 3.99 13.58 1.06
C LEU A 220 3.29 14.86 1.52
N TRP A 221 2.49 15.49 0.65
CA TRP A 221 1.67 16.65 1.01
C TRP A 221 0.52 16.30 1.98
N ALA A 222 -0.04 15.09 1.84
CA ALA A 222 -1.04 14.56 2.74
C ALA A 222 -0.46 14.13 4.09
N GLY A 223 0.88 14.04 4.20
CA GLY A 223 1.61 13.75 5.43
C GLY A 223 1.92 12.27 5.62
N ALA A 224 2.01 11.48 4.55
CA ALA A 224 2.60 10.15 4.61
C ALA A 224 4.07 10.26 5.03
N ASP A 225 4.54 9.32 5.86
CA ASP A 225 5.91 9.29 6.35
C ASP A 225 6.80 8.50 5.37
N PRO A 226 7.79 9.16 4.73
CA PRO A 226 8.69 8.48 3.80
C PRO A 226 9.66 7.50 4.46
N TYR A 227 9.86 7.58 5.78
CA TYR A 227 10.75 6.70 6.54
C TYR A 227 10.04 5.45 7.09
N ALA A 228 8.70 5.46 7.16
CA ALA A 228 7.93 4.36 7.69
C ALA A 228 8.08 3.09 6.83
N THR A 229 8.51 2.01 7.47
CA THR A 229 8.64 0.69 6.86
C THR A 229 7.30 -0.04 6.90
N GLY A 230 7.02 -0.86 5.89
CA GLY A 230 5.80 -1.67 5.88
C GLY A 230 5.50 -2.27 4.50
N VAL A 231 4.28 -2.77 4.35
CA VAL A 231 3.80 -3.35 3.09
C VAL A 231 3.57 -2.27 2.03
N SER A 232 3.77 -2.63 0.77
CA SER A 232 3.62 -1.71 -0.36
C SER A 232 2.31 -1.89 -1.13
N ARG A 233 1.53 -2.93 -0.80
CA ARG A 233 0.19 -3.17 -1.33
C ARG A 233 -0.81 -3.20 -0.19
N TYR A 234 -2.01 -2.69 -0.47
CA TYR A 234 -3.08 -2.55 0.52
C TYR A 234 -3.65 -3.91 0.99
N ASN A 235 -3.55 -4.93 0.14
CA ASN A 235 -4.06 -6.28 0.37
C ASN A 235 -2.98 -7.27 0.83
N GLU A 236 -1.79 -6.80 1.17
CA GLU A 236 -0.71 -7.63 1.70
C GLU A 236 -0.72 -7.58 3.23
N GLU A 237 -0.65 -8.74 3.86
CA GLU A 237 -0.42 -8.83 5.30
C GLU A 237 1.05 -8.53 5.63
N PRO A 238 1.34 -7.78 6.71
CA PRO A 238 2.71 -7.58 7.17
C PRO A 238 3.40 -8.91 7.49
N ASP A 239 4.66 -9.07 7.07
CA ASP A 239 5.47 -10.22 7.49
C ASP A 239 5.59 -10.23 9.02
N ALA A 240 5.25 -11.35 9.65
CA ALA A 240 5.37 -11.58 11.09
C ALA A 240 6.80 -11.35 11.63
N ARG A 241 7.81 -11.35 10.77
CA ARG A 241 9.22 -11.05 11.11
C ARG A 241 9.55 -9.55 11.16
N GLY A 242 8.60 -8.67 10.86
CA GLY A 242 8.76 -7.21 10.99
C GLY A 242 9.66 -6.56 9.90
N GLY A 243 9.86 -7.24 8.77
CA GLY A 243 10.71 -6.76 7.68
C GLY A 243 9.94 -5.96 6.63
N GLY A 244 9.70 -4.67 6.89
CA GLY A 244 9.15 -3.74 5.90
C GLY A 244 10.24 -2.92 5.20
N ILE A 245 10.00 -2.48 3.97
CA ILE A 245 10.87 -1.54 3.24
C ILE A 245 10.24 -0.15 3.33
N SER A 246 11.05 0.89 3.54
CA SER A 246 10.56 2.28 3.55
C SER A 246 10.25 2.81 2.14
N ALA A 247 9.50 3.90 2.04
CA ALA A 247 9.23 4.53 0.75
C ALA A 247 10.49 5.04 0.06
N LEU A 248 11.44 5.61 0.82
CA LEU A 248 12.71 6.10 0.28
C LEU A 248 13.58 4.95 -0.25
N GLU A 249 13.63 3.81 0.45
CA GLU A 249 14.32 2.63 -0.04
C GLU A 249 13.71 2.09 -1.33
N LEU A 250 12.37 1.95 -1.40
CA LEU A 250 11.69 1.52 -2.62
C LEU A 250 11.95 2.48 -3.78
N ALA A 251 11.86 3.79 -3.54
CA ALA A 251 12.15 4.78 -4.56
C ALA A 251 13.58 4.65 -5.10
N ALA A 252 14.58 4.46 -4.22
CA ALA A 252 15.96 4.27 -4.63
C ALA A 252 16.18 2.94 -5.37
N LEU A 253 15.56 1.84 -4.89
CA LEU A 253 15.61 0.51 -5.49
C LEU A 253 15.06 0.50 -6.92
N TYR A 254 13.92 1.17 -7.15
CA TYR A 254 13.28 1.26 -8.47
C TYR A 254 13.80 2.43 -9.33
N GLY A 255 14.74 3.22 -8.81
CA GLY A 255 15.46 4.27 -9.55
C GLY A 255 14.70 5.59 -9.69
N HIS A 256 13.72 5.85 -8.82
CA HIS A 256 12.88 7.04 -8.78
C HIS A 256 13.45 8.08 -7.81
N PHE A 257 14.54 8.74 -8.20
CA PHE A 257 15.30 9.62 -7.32
C PHE A 257 14.71 11.03 -7.12
N GLU A 258 13.65 11.39 -7.84
CA GLU A 258 13.05 12.73 -7.74
C GLU A 258 12.43 13.02 -6.37
N ILE A 259 11.98 11.99 -5.64
CA ILE A 259 11.47 12.13 -4.29
C ILE A 259 12.49 12.79 -3.34
N PHE A 260 13.78 12.54 -3.54
CA PHE A 260 14.86 13.07 -2.71
C PHE A 260 15.13 14.57 -2.95
N ASN A 261 14.56 15.14 -4.01
CA ASN A 261 14.59 16.57 -4.30
C ASN A 261 13.40 17.33 -3.69
N SER A 262 12.40 16.61 -3.14
CA SER A 262 11.20 17.20 -2.57
C SER A 262 11.49 17.93 -1.24
N LYS A 263 11.01 19.17 -1.11
CA LYS A 263 11.07 19.95 0.14
C LYS A 263 10.32 19.30 1.30
N LYS A 264 9.40 18.38 1.02
CA LYS A 264 8.65 17.64 2.04
C LYS A 264 9.46 16.52 2.66
N VAL A 265 10.50 16.03 1.97
CA VAL A 265 11.41 15.02 2.50
C VAL A 265 12.58 15.74 3.17
N LYS A 266 12.59 15.74 4.50
CA LYS A 266 13.74 16.17 5.27
C LYS A 266 14.74 15.03 5.31
N LEU A 267 15.73 15.04 4.41
CA LEU A 267 16.75 14.00 4.35
C LEU A 267 17.66 14.05 5.57
N ASP A 268 17.56 13.03 6.41
CA ASP A 268 18.45 12.78 7.53
C ASP A 268 19.42 11.66 7.16
N ALA A 269 20.66 12.04 6.82
CA ALA A 269 21.70 11.10 6.40
C ALA A 269 22.10 10.09 7.49
N LYS A 270 21.75 10.34 8.76
CA LYS A 270 22.04 9.43 9.88
C LYS A 270 20.92 8.45 10.16
N HIS A 271 19.75 8.63 9.54
CA HIS A 271 18.64 7.72 9.70
C HIS A 271 19.00 6.32 9.16
N PRO A 272 18.68 5.21 9.85
CA PRO A 272 19.06 3.85 9.43
C PRO A 272 18.70 3.51 7.97
N VAL A 273 17.49 3.90 7.56
CA VAL A 273 16.99 3.80 6.16
C VAL A 273 17.96 4.35 5.11
N MET A 274 18.71 5.41 5.43
CA MET A 274 19.63 6.01 4.46
C MET A 274 20.79 5.10 4.08
N GLN A 275 21.14 4.13 4.93
CA GLN A 275 22.15 3.13 4.57
C GLN A 275 21.66 2.22 3.46
N ASP A 276 20.39 1.82 3.52
CA ASP A 276 19.78 1.00 2.48
C ASP A 276 19.52 1.81 1.20
N VAL A 277 19.08 3.06 1.31
CA VAL A 277 19.01 4.00 0.18
C VAL A 277 20.36 4.14 -0.53
N ALA A 278 21.45 4.28 0.23
CA ALA A 278 22.79 4.44 -0.35
C ALA A 278 23.23 3.20 -1.15
N LYS A 279 22.89 1.98 -0.69
CA LYS A 279 23.14 0.74 -1.43
C LYS A 279 22.46 0.75 -2.81
N TRP A 280 21.23 1.26 -2.87
CA TRP A 280 20.45 1.36 -4.11
C TRP A 280 20.85 2.55 -5.00
N ALA A 281 21.42 3.60 -4.43
CA ALA A 281 21.88 4.80 -5.15
C ALA A 281 23.21 4.61 -5.93
N CYS A 282 23.81 3.42 -5.92
CA CYS A 282 25.08 3.11 -6.57
C CYS A 282 24.95 2.88 -8.10
N ASN A 283 24.22 3.76 -8.80
CA ASN A 283 24.05 3.76 -10.26
C ASN A 283 24.10 5.19 -10.81
N SER A 284 24.14 5.37 -12.13
CA SER A 284 24.23 6.70 -12.77
C SER A 284 23.12 7.67 -12.35
N LYS A 285 21.89 7.20 -12.13
CA LYS A 285 20.77 8.04 -11.68
C LYS A 285 20.89 8.44 -10.21
N GLY A 286 21.40 7.55 -9.37
CA GLY A 286 21.51 7.73 -7.92
C GLY A 286 22.83 8.34 -7.44
N ILE A 287 23.86 8.42 -8.28
CA ILE A 287 25.21 8.81 -7.85
C ILE A 287 25.25 10.21 -7.21
N GLU A 288 24.42 11.14 -7.69
CA GLU A 288 24.34 12.49 -7.14
C GLU A 288 23.62 12.51 -5.78
N LEU A 289 22.62 11.63 -5.59
CA LEU A 289 22.06 11.41 -4.25
C LEU A 289 23.11 10.83 -3.31
N LEU A 290 23.87 9.82 -3.75
CA LEU A 290 24.92 9.21 -2.95
C LEU A 290 25.95 10.25 -2.49
N LYS A 291 26.45 11.11 -3.39
CA LYS A 291 27.34 12.22 -3.03
C LYS A 291 26.73 13.13 -1.97
N ARG A 292 25.48 13.58 -2.17
CA ARG A 292 24.77 14.43 -1.22
C ARG A 292 24.59 13.78 0.15
N LEU A 293 24.33 12.47 0.22
CA LEU A 293 24.23 11.74 1.49
C LEU A 293 25.59 11.67 2.20
N LEU A 294 26.66 11.36 1.47
CA LEU A 294 28.02 11.35 2.00
C LEU A 294 28.44 12.73 2.54
N ASP A 295 28.14 13.80 1.80
CA ASP A 295 28.42 15.19 2.22
C ASP A 295 27.63 15.60 3.47
N ARG A 296 26.46 15.01 3.69
CA ARG A 296 25.62 15.22 4.89
C ARG A 296 25.96 14.30 6.06
N GLY A 297 27.02 13.50 5.94
CA GLY A 297 27.53 12.69 7.04
C GLY A 297 26.89 11.30 7.14
N LEU A 298 26.46 10.72 6.02
CA LEU A 298 26.17 9.28 5.95
C LEU A 298 27.40 8.49 6.41
N VAL A 299 27.22 7.55 7.33
CA VAL A 299 28.31 6.71 7.84
C VAL A 299 28.73 5.71 6.76
N ILE A 300 29.93 5.87 6.22
CA ILE A 300 30.43 5.05 5.10
C ILE A 300 30.82 3.65 5.58
N ASN A 301 31.50 3.57 6.72
CA ASN A 301 32.00 2.33 7.32
C ASN A 301 31.08 1.96 8.49
N ASP A 302 29.95 1.35 8.16
CA ASP A 302 28.83 1.05 9.06
C ASP A 302 28.89 -0.36 9.68
N ARG A 303 29.81 -1.23 9.24
CA ARG A 303 29.97 -2.59 9.79
C ARG A 303 30.87 -2.59 11.03
N GLU A 304 30.66 -3.54 11.93
CA GLU A 304 31.44 -3.70 13.17
C GLU A 304 32.96 -3.83 12.92
N GLY A 305 33.36 -4.48 11.82
CA GLY A 305 34.76 -4.62 11.41
C GLY A 305 35.38 -3.37 10.74
N GLY A 306 34.70 -2.23 10.77
CA GLY A 306 35.15 -0.99 10.10
C GLY A 306 35.04 -1.02 8.58
N GLY A 307 34.30 -1.99 8.02
CA GLY A 307 33.99 -2.09 6.61
C GLY A 307 32.70 -1.35 6.23
N SER A 308 32.52 -1.11 4.94
CA SER A 308 31.34 -0.48 4.36
C SER A 308 30.38 -1.54 3.80
N SER A 309 29.15 -1.55 4.30
CA SER A 309 28.08 -2.40 3.76
C SER A 309 27.68 -1.96 2.35
N THR A 310 27.80 -0.66 2.04
CA THR A 310 27.57 -0.12 0.69
C THR A 310 28.62 -0.62 -0.30
N ILE A 311 29.91 -0.59 0.05
CA ILE A 311 30.97 -1.15 -0.81
C ILE A 311 30.75 -2.65 -1.01
N GLN A 312 30.44 -3.39 0.06
CA GLN A 312 30.14 -4.82 -0.05
C GLN A 312 28.93 -5.08 -0.97
N HIS A 313 27.88 -4.26 -0.88
CA HIS A 313 26.73 -4.32 -1.77
C HIS A 313 27.11 -4.03 -3.24
N VAL A 314 27.92 -3.01 -3.50
CA VAL A 314 28.42 -2.67 -4.85
C VAL A 314 29.17 -3.85 -5.45
N LEU A 315 30.14 -4.39 -4.72
CA LEU A 315 30.98 -5.50 -5.19
C LEU A 315 30.18 -6.79 -5.42
N ARG A 316 29.20 -7.09 -4.55
CA ARG A 316 28.32 -8.26 -4.69
C ARG A 316 27.46 -8.22 -5.95
N HIS A 317 27.16 -7.02 -6.46
CA HIS A 317 26.24 -6.83 -7.59
C HIS A 317 26.92 -6.22 -8.81
N LEU A 318 28.25 -6.28 -8.91
CA LEU A 318 28.97 -5.83 -10.12
C LEU A 318 28.45 -6.52 -11.39
N ASP A 319 27.97 -7.76 -11.27
CA ASP A 319 27.42 -8.57 -12.36
C ASP A 319 25.89 -8.42 -12.53
N TRP A 320 25.25 -7.53 -11.75
CA TRP A 320 23.81 -7.32 -11.81
C TRP A 320 23.44 -6.52 -13.06
N GLY A 321 22.78 -7.20 -14.00
CA GLY A 321 22.51 -6.70 -15.35
C GLY A 321 22.62 -7.82 -16.38
N ILE A 322 23.42 -8.84 -16.09
CA ILE A 322 23.63 -10.03 -16.94
C ILE A 322 22.33 -10.85 -17.14
N TRP A 323 21.34 -10.71 -16.25
CA TRP A 323 20.07 -11.46 -16.32
C TRP A 323 18.98 -10.80 -17.18
N ARG A 324 19.14 -9.54 -17.63
CA ARG A 324 18.20 -8.88 -18.55
C ARG A 324 18.79 -8.92 -19.97
N ARG A 325 18.21 -9.76 -20.84
CA ARG A 325 18.50 -10.04 -22.28
C ARG A 325 19.64 -11.02 -22.58
N ASP A 326 19.26 -12.10 -23.28
CA ASP A 326 19.77 -12.57 -24.60
C ASP A 326 21.20 -12.17 -25.01
N SER A 327 22.14 -12.21 -24.08
CA SER A 327 23.54 -11.94 -24.34
C SER A 327 24.24 -13.28 -24.25
N PHE A 328 24.33 -13.97 -25.40
CA PHE A 328 25.27 -15.06 -25.58
C PHE A 328 26.59 -14.68 -24.91
N PHE A 329 27.09 -15.55 -24.01
CA PHE A 329 28.35 -15.37 -23.31
C PHE A 329 29.43 -14.94 -24.31
N GLU A 330 29.73 -13.64 -24.40
CA GLU A 330 30.90 -13.17 -25.14
C GLU A 330 32.10 -13.85 -24.48
N SER A 331 32.97 -14.45 -25.30
CA SER A 331 34.13 -15.22 -24.85
C SER A 331 35.14 -14.41 -24.03
N ASN A 332 34.95 -13.08 -23.91
CA ASN A 332 35.84 -12.13 -23.24
C ASN A 332 35.25 -11.46 -21.98
N GLY A 333 34.08 -11.89 -21.49
CA GLY A 333 33.44 -11.34 -20.29
C GLY A 333 32.55 -10.11 -20.55
N HIS A 334 31.62 -9.86 -19.64
CA HIS A 334 30.56 -8.87 -19.79
C HIS A 334 31.01 -7.46 -19.39
N ASP A 335 30.47 -6.45 -20.07
CA ASP A 335 30.69 -5.03 -19.83
C ASP A 335 29.38 -4.27 -20.07
N SER A 336 28.75 -3.79 -19.00
CA SER A 336 27.51 -3.03 -19.08
C SER A 336 27.62 -1.66 -18.43
N GLN A 337 26.68 -0.79 -18.77
CA GLN A 337 26.58 0.52 -18.14
C GLN A 337 26.41 0.39 -16.62
N GLU A 338 25.63 -0.57 -16.13
CA GLU A 338 25.46 -0.82 -14.70
C GLU A 338 26.77 -1.21 -14.02
N SER A 339 27.60 -2.03 -14.68
CA SER A 339 28.91 -2.43 -14.16
C SER A 339 29.84 -1.21 -14.04
N ARG A 340 29.84 -0.33 -15.05
CA ARG A 340 30.63 0.93 -15.05
C ARG A 340 30.15 1.91 -13.98
N ASP A 341 28.84 2.08 -13.85
CA ASP A 341 28.23 2.95 -12.83
C ASP A 341 28.59 2.48 -11.42
N ARG A 342 28.57 1.16 -11.18
CA ARG A 342 28.99 0.56 -9.91
C ARG A 342 30.47 0.78 -9.63
N MET A 343 31.35 0.67 -10.63
CA MET A 343 32.76 1.02 -10.46
C MET A 343 32.97 2.51 -10.18
N GLN A 344 32.16 3.38 -10.76
CA GLN A 344 32.16 4.80 -10.42
C GLN A 344 31.70 5.05 -8.98
N ALA A 345 30.64 4.38 -8.53
CA ALA A 345 30.18 4.45 -7.14
C ALA A 345 31.24 3.91 -6.17
N LEU A 346 31.92 2.81 -6.53
CA LEU A 346 33.03 2.25 -5.75
C LEU A 346 34.16 3.26 -5.57
N ARG A 347 34.60 3.92 -6.67
CA ARG A 347 35.60 4.98 -6.60
C ARG A 347 35.19 6.08 -5.63
N LEU A 348 33.96 6.59 -5.77
CA LEU A 348 33.45 7.64 -4.91
C LEU A 348 33.48 7.22 -3.43
N LEU A 349 32.96 6.03 -3.10
CA LEU A 349 32.94 5.54 -1.72
C LEU A 349 34.35 5.41 -1.13
N VAL A 350 35.28 4.87 -1.91
CA VAL A 350 36.68 4.69 -1.50
C VAL A 350 37.42 6.02 -1.37
N GLU A 351 37.20 6.97 -2.28
CA GLU A 351 37.76 8.33 -2.21
C GLU A 351 37.28 9.07 -0.95
N ARG A 352 36.07 8.77 -0.48
CA ARG A 352 35.52 9.30 0.77
C ARG A 352 35.93 8.50 2.02
N GLY A 353 36.87 7.56 1.89
CA GLY A 353 37.42 6.79 3.02
C GLY A 353 36.69 5.49 3.35
N GLY A 354 35.81 5.03 2.46
CA GLY A 354 35.15 3.75 2.59
C GLY A 354 36.12 2.59 2.47
N ARG A 355 35.93 1.56 3.30
CA ARG A 355 36.76 0.36 3.34
C ARG A 355 35.97 -0.88 3.00
N TRP A 356 36.59 -1.76 2.22
CA TRP A 356 36.12 -3.12 2.01
C TRP A 356 36.82 -4.08 2.97
N VAL A 357 36.05 -4.60 3.92
CA VAL A 357 36.51 -5.61 4.88
C VAL A 357 35.55 -6.79 4.77
N PRO A 358 35.91 -7.86 4.03
CA PRO A 358 35.10 -9.07 3.93
C PRO A 358 35.04 -9.78 5.29
N GLU A 359 33.85 -10.11 5.76
CA GLU A 359 33.69 -10.81 7.05
C GLU A 359 34.03 -12.31 6.94
N ASP A 360 33.73 -12.92 5.80
CA ASP A 360 33.93 -14.35 5.60
C ASP A 360 34.42 -14.72 4.18
N LYS A 361 34.72 -16.01 4.01
CA LYS A 361 35.11 -16.56 2.70
C LYS A 361 33.97 -16.52 1.69
N ARG A 362 32.70 -16.50 2.12
CA ARG A 362 31.53 -16.50 1.22
C ARG A 362 31.40 -15.15 0.53
N GLU A 363 31.59 -14.04 1.23
CA GLU A 363 31.64 -12.69 0.67
C GLU A 363 32.73 -12.57 -0.40
N LEU A 364 33.95 -12.97 -0.07
CA LEU A 364 35.08 -13.01 -1.03
C LEU A 364 34.76 -13.87 -2.25
N ASN A 365 34.19 -15.07 -2.04
CA ASN A 365 33.81 -15.96 -3.13
C ASN A 365 32.73 -15.36 -4.03
N THR A 366 31.80 -14.59 -3.47
CA THR A 366 30.72 -13.95 -4.21
C THR A 366 31.27 -12.83 -5.10
N VAL A 367 32.12 -11.96 -4.55
CA VAL A 367 32.83 -10.92 -5.33
C VAL A 367 33.69 -11.56 -6.43
N ARG A 368 34.43 -12.63 -6.12
CA ARG A 368 35.23 -13.37 -7.10
C ARG A 368 34.39 -13.88 -8.26
N LYS A 369 33.24 -14.51 -7.96
CA LYS A 369 32.32 -15.04 -8.98
C LYS A 369 31.75 -13.93 -9.86
N GLY A 370 31.42 -12.76 -9.28
CA GLY A 370 30.95 -11.60 -10.04
C GLY A 370 32.02 -11.09 -11.01
N LEU A 371 33.26 -10.89 -10.53
CA LEU A 371 34.37 -10.42 -11.36
C LEU A 371 34.71 -11.37 -12.51
N LEU A 372 34.67 -12.69 -12.30
CA LEU A 372 34.94 -13.67 -13.36
C LEU A 372 33.93 -13.63 -14.53
N LYS A 373 32.75 -13.05 -14.32
CA LYS A 373 31.75 -12.86 -15.38
C LYS A 373 31.98 -11.58 -16.18
N LEU A 374 32.71 -10.62 -15.63
CA LEU A 374 32.99 -9.33 -16.26
C LEU A 374 34.28 -9.40 -17.06
N LYS A 375 34.63 -8.34 -17.79
CA LYS A 375 35.95 -8.24 -18.42
C LYS A 375 37.07 -8.08 -17.38
N ALA A 376 38.27 -8.55 -17.70
CA ALA A 376 39.42 -8.57 -16.78
C ALA A 376 39.87 -7.18 -16.31
N GLU A 377 39.58 -6.14 -17.09
CA GLU A 377 39.81 -4.73 -16.78
C GLU A 377 39.17 -4.34 -15.44
N TYR A 378 37.97 -4.83 -15.15
CA TYR A 378 37.25 -4.56 -13.91
C TYR A 378 38.01 -5.06 -12.68
N THR A 379 38.63 -6.23 -12.79
CA THR A 379 39.47 -6.78 -11.71
C THR A 379 40.74 -5.95 -11.52
N ALA A 380 41.39 -5.56 -12.61
CA ALA A 380 42.58 -4.69 -12.55
C ALA A 380 42.26 -3.31 -11.96
N GLU A 381 41.10 -2.75 -12.33
CA GLU A 381 40.59 -1.47 -11.82
C GLU A 381 40.22 -1.55 -10.34
N LEU A 382 39.56 -2.63 -9.91
CA LEU A 382 39.27 -2.89 -8.50
C LEU A 382 40.57 -2.90 -7.68
N VAL A 383 41.58 -3.67 -8.11
CA VAL A 383 42.89 -3.72 -7.44
C VAL A 383 43.52 -2.33 -7.38
N LEU A 384 43.49 -1.58 -8.49
CA LEU A 384 44.03 -0.22 -8.52
C LEU A 384 43.36 0.70 -7.50
N ILE A 385 42.03 0.72 -7.46
CA ILE A 385 41.24 1.56 -6.54
C ILE A 385 41.57 1.19 -5.09
N MET A 386 41.54 -0.11 -4.77
CA MET A 386 41.78 -0.59 -3.41
C MET A 386 43.20 -0.30 -2.93
N THR A 387 44.21 -0.51 -3.79
CA THR A 387 45.62 -0.22 -3.48
C THR A 387 45.88 1.26 -3.30
N ARG A 388 45.38 2.10 -4.21
CA ARG A 388 45.66 3.54 -4.17
C ARG A 388 45.17 4.19 -2.89
N HIS A 389 44.04 3.75 -2.37
CA HIS A 389 43.38 4.35 -1.21
C HIS A 389 43.53 3.54 0.08
N ARG A 390 44.28 2.43 0.06
CA ARG A 390 44.40 1.48 1.19
C ARG A 390 43.02 1.09 1.74
N ALA A 391 42.07 0.84 0.83
CA ALA A 391 40.67 0.64 1.15
C ALA A 391 40.32 -0.80 1.58
N CYS A 392 41.28 -1.73 1.58
CA CYS A 392 41.12 -3.07 2.14
C CYS A 392 42.47 -3.56 2.67
N GLU A 393 42.51 -4.74 3.30
CA GLU A 393 43.79 -5.39 3.59
C GLU A 393 44.41 -5.99 2.34
N LYS A 394 45.74 -5.96 2.25
CA LYS A 394 46.49 -6.62 1.15
C LYS A 394 46.13 -8.10 1.03
N LYS A 395 46.02 -8.79 2.17
CA LYS A 395 45.65 -10.20 2.26
C LYS A 395 44.29 -10.50 1.63
N SER A 396 43.32 -9.58 1.71
CA SER A 396 42.00 -9.75 1.10
C SER A 396 42.08 -9.77 -0.42
N LEU A 397 42.92 -8.91 -1.03
CA LEU A 397 43.15 -8.92 -2.48
C LEU A 397 43.95 -10.15 -2.92
N GLU A 398 44.97 -10.53 -2.16
CA GLU A 398 45.75 -11.74 -2.45
C GLU A 398 44.85 -12.98 -2.43
N GLU A 399 43.96 -13.12 -1.45
CA GLU A 399 43.01 -14.22 -1.39
C GLU A 399 41.97 -14.14 -2.51
N LEU A 400 41.49 -12.94 -2.87
CA LEU A 400 40.59 -12.74 -4.00
C LEU A 400 41.21 -13.26 -5.30
N LEU A 401 42.50 -12.99 -5.52
CA LEU A 401 43.24 -13.32 -6.75
C LEU A 401 43.91 -14.70 -6.75
N ARG A 402 43.88 -15.43 -5.63
CA ARG A 402 44.67 -16.65 -5.43
C ARG A 402 44.38 -17.78 -6.42
N THR A 403 43.13 -17.91 -6.87
CA THR A 403 42.67 -19.09 -7.64
C THR A 403 43.25 -19.11 -9.06
N SER A 404 43.49 -20.32 -9.60
CA SER A 404 44.00 -20.49 -10.97
C SER A 404 43.11 -19.82 -12.01
N THR A 405 41.79 -20.00 -11.89
CA THR A 405 40.80 -19.36 -12.77
C THR A 405 40.93 -17.84 -12.77
N MET A 406 41.14 -17.22 -11.60
CA MET A 406 41.31 -15.77 -11.52
C MET A 406 42.63 -15.33 -12.17
N LYS A 407 43.73 -16.06 -11.94
CA LYS A 407 45.02 -15.79 -12.58
C LYS A 407 44.94 -15.85 -14.11
N THR A 408 44.25 -16.85 -14.66
CA THR A 408 43.98 -16.94 -16.11
C THR A 408 43.12 -15.77 -16.58
N HIS A 409 42.08 -15.42 -15.82
CA HIS A 409 41.19 -14.32 -16.16
C HIS A 409 41.93 -12.97 -16.27
N ILE A 410 42.87 -12.69 -15.37
CA ILE A 410 43.64 -11.43 -15.35
C ILE A 410 45.00 -11.50 -16.06
N GLU A 411 45.29 -12.54 -16.84
CA GLU A 411 46.62 -12.81 -17.40
C GLU A 411 47.22 -11.58 -18.11
N ARG A 412 46.42 -10.88 -18.93
CA ARG A 412 46.82 -9.65 -19.65
C ARG A 412 47.23 -8.50 -18.73
N TYR A 413 46.72 -8.47 -17.49
CA TYR A 413 46.97 -7.43 -16.49
C TYR A 413 47.86 -7.89 -15.33
N GLN A 414 48.33 -9.16 -15.35
CA GLN A 414 49.07 -9.78 -14.25
C GLN A 414 50.30 -8.96 -13.83
N THR A 415 51.09 -8.48 -14.78
CA THR A 415 52.28 -7.64 -14.51
C THR A 415 51.92 -6.35 -13.79
N ARG A 416 50.81 -5.70 -14.19
CA ARG A 416 50.34 -4.45 -13.59
C ARG A 416 49.82 -4.69 -12.17
N ILE A 417 48.99 -5.72 -11.99
CA ILE A 417 48.42 -6.10 -10.69
C ILE A 417 49.54 -6.46 -9.70
N THR A 418 50.54 -7.24 -10.14
CA THR A 418 51.69 -7.62 -9.31
C THR A 418 52.49 -6.41 -8.86
N LYS A 419 52.74 -5.44 -9.75
CA LYS A 419 53.40 -4.17 -9.40
C LYS A 419 52.61 -3.37 -8.37
N LEU A 420 51.28 -3.28 -8.51
CA LEU A 420 50.42 -2.59 -7.55
C LEU A 420 50.48 -3.25 -6.17
N LEU A 421 50.40 -4.58 -6.10
CA LEU A 421 50.49 -5.31 -4.82
C LEU A 421 51.90 -5.26 -4.19
N ALA A 422 52.95 -5.18 -5.00
CA ALA A 422 54.32 -5.00 -4.50
C ALA A 422 54.54 -3.60 -3.91
N ALA A 423 53.94 -2.56 -4.52
CA ALA A 423 53.95 -1.19 -4.00
C ALA A 423 53.09 -1.01 -2.73
N TRP A 424 52.33 -2.04 -2.34
CA TRP A 424 51.60 -2.10 -1.08
C TRP A 424 52.56 -2.43 0.06
N THR A 425 53.28 -1.42 0.54
CA THR A 425 54.17 -1.45 1.71
C THR A 425 53.55 -0.83 2.96
#